data_AF-A0A397NC65-F1
#
_entry.id   AF-A0A397NC65-F1
#
_cell.length_a   1.000
_cell.length_b   1.000
_cell.length_c   1.000
_cell.angle_alpha   90.00
_cell.angle_beta   90.00
_cell.angle_gamma   90.00
#
_symmetry.space_group_name_H-M   'P 1'
#
loop_
_entity.id
_entity.type
_entity.pdbx_description
1 polymer ?
#
loop_
_entity_poly.entity_id
_entity_poly.type
_entity_poly.pdbx_seq_one_letter_code
_entity_poly.pdbx_strand_id
1 'polypeptide(L)'
;MSTEITEILDRLHACEAGLEMHRGYLKAMEYALRICVLTHPTPNDLSDAWHQLLPSIVAKHRGDSSDLFAAAFEQSLTVLTEQIGAPDSPS
;
A
#
# COMPACT_ATOMS: atom_id res chain seq x y z
N MET A 1 33.65 20.49 -11.19
CA MET A 1 33.55 19.05 -10.87
C MET A 1 33.11 18.78 -9.43
N SER A 2 33.64 19.42 -8.38
CA SER A 2 33.15 19.11 -7.01
C SER A 2 31.74 19.65 -6.73
N THR A 3 31.40 20.83 -7.24
CA THR A 3 30.09 21.47 -7.00
C THR A 3 28.92 20.67 -7.59
N GLU A 4 29.05 20.18 -8.82
CA GLU A 4 28.02 19.36 -9.49
C GLU A 4 27.81 18.02 -8.77
N ILE A 5 28.90 17.41 -8.26
CA ILE A 5 28.83 16.18 -7.46
C ILE A 5 28.13 16.45 -6.12
N THR A 6 28.46 17.55 -5.44
CA THR A 6 27.78 17.96 -4.20
C THR A 6 26.29 18.16 -4.42
N GLU A 7 25.89 18.86 -5.48
CA GLU A 7 24.48 19.09 -5.80
C GLU A 7 23.71 17.78 -6.06
N ILE A 8 24.33 16.82 -6.77
CA ILE A 8 23.72 15.51 -7.00
C ILE A 8 23.56 14.74 -5.69
N LEU A 9 24.56 14.77 -4.81
CA LEU A 9 24.50 14.10 -3.50
C LEU A 9 23.41 14.71 -2.62
N ASP A 10 23.29 16.05 -2.59
CA ASP A 10 22.25 16.73 -1.82
C ASP A 10 20.84 16.36 -2.31
N ARG A 11 20.66 16.30 -3.64
CA ARG A 11 19.39 15.85 -4.24
C ARG A 11 19.09 14.39 -3.95
N LEU A 12 20.10 13.52 -3.95
CA LEU A 12 19.95 12.11 -3.61
C LEU A 12 19.54 11.94 -2.15
N HIS A 13 20.22 12.61 -1.21
CA HIS A 13 19.87 12.58 0.21
C HIS A 13 18.45 13.12 0.45
N ALA A 14 18.06 14.20 -0.23
CA ALA A 14 16.70 14.72 -0.13
C ALA A 14 15.66 13.72 -0.65
N CYS A 15 15.98 13.00 -1.73
CA CYS A 15 15.13 11.94 -2.26
C CYS A 15 14.99 10.77 -1.26
N GLU A 16 16.11 10.30 -0.71
CA GLU A 16 16.14 9.22 0.28
C GLU A 16 15.37 9.58 1.55
N ALA A 17 15.55 10.80 2.07
CA ALA A 17 14.80 11.30 3.21
C ALA A 17 13.28 11.37 2.91
N GLY A 18 12.91 11.80 1.70
CA GLY A 18 11.52 11.80 1.24
C GLY A 18 10.92 10.39 1.18
N LEU A 19 11.68 9.42 0.68
CA LEU A 19 11.26 8.01 0.62
C LEU A 19 11.04 7.42 2.02
N GLU A 20 11.95 7.65 2.96
CA GLU A 20 11.79 7.18 4.35
C GLU A 20 10.58 7.82 5.04
N MET A 21 10.35 9.12 4.82
CA MET A 21 9.17 9.80 5.34
C MET A 21 7.88 9.18 4.78
N HIS A 22 7.79 8.97 3.47
CA HIS A 22 6.62 8.36 2.84
C HIS A 22 6.42 6.91 3.30
N ARG A 23 7.49 6.14 3.47
CA ARG A 23 7.45 4.79 4.02
C ARG A 23 6.88 4.77 5.43
N GLY A 24 7.32 5.69 6.29
CA GLY A 24 6.79 5.86 7.65
C GLY A 24 5.29 6.20 7.64
N TYR A 25 4.88 7.14 6.80
CA TYR A 25 3.47 7.52 6.63
C TYR A 25 2.60 6.35 6.15
N LEU A 26 3.04 5.64 5.11
CA LEU A 26 2.32 4.47 4.59
C LEU A 26 2.16 3.39 5.66
N LYS A 27 3.20 3.17 6.48
CA LYS A 27 3.11 2.20 7.57
C LYS A 27 2.11 2.61 8.65
N ALA A 28 2.02 3.89 8.98
CA ALA A 28 1.02 4.40 9.91
C ALA A 28 -0.41 4.21 9.35
N MET A 29 -0.62 4.50 8.07
CA MET A 29 -1.90 4.30 7.40
C MET A 29 -2.30 2.83 7.35
N GLU A 30 -1.35 1.91 7.13
CA GLU A 30 -1.58 0.46 7.19
C GLU A 30 -2.13 0.04 8.56
N TYR A 31 -1.52 0.49 9.65
CA TYR A 31 -2.00 0.18 11.00
C TYR A 31 -3.38 0.77 11.29
N ALA A 32 -3.65 2.00 10.85
CA ALA A 32 -4.95 2.62 10.99
C ALA A 32 -6.03 1.82 10.24
N LEU A 33 -5.78 1.45 8.99
CA LEU A 33 -6.68 0.63 8.18
C LEU A 33 -6.92 -0.73 8.84
N ARG A 34 -5.86 -1.38 9.36
CA ARG A 34 -5.98 -2.65 10.06
C ARG A 34 -6.91 -2.56 11.27
N ILE A 35 -6.84 -1.48 12.05
CA ILE A 35 -7.79 -1.26 13.16
C ILE A 35 -9.21 -1.09 12.62
N CYS A 36 -9.42 -0.33 11.54
CA CYS A 36 -10.75 -0.17 10.93
C CYS A 36 -11.34 -1.50 10.45
N VAL A 37 -10.54 -2.37 9.84
CA VAL A 37 -10.97 -3.71 9.42
C VAL A 37 -11.33 -4.57 10.63
N LEU A 38 -10.45 -4.64 11.64
CA LEU A 38 -10.66 -5.45 12.85
C LEU A 38 -11.88 -5.02 13.67
N THR A 39 -12.24 -3.74 13.64
CA THR A 39 -13.34 -3.17 14.43
C THR A 39 -14.60 -2.91 13.60
N HIS A 40 -14.63 -3.37 12.34
CA HIS A 40 -15.75 -3.12 11.45
C HIS A 40 -17.03 -3.80 11.97
N PRO A 41 -18.17 -3.08 12.05
CA PRO A 41 -19.40 -3.63 12.63
C PRO A 41 -20.02 -4.76 11.79
N THR A 42 -19.74 -4.80 10.48
CA THR A 42 -20.22 -5.82 9.54
C THR A 42 -19.05 -6.37 8.69
N PRO A 43 -18.20 -7.25 9.24
CA PRO A 43 -16.98 -7.69 8.55
C PRO A 43 -17.26 -8.44 7.23
N ASN A 44 -18.38 -9.16 7.14
CA ASN A 44 -18.79 -9.84 5.91
C ASN A 44 -19.13 -8.84 4.79
N ASP A 45 -19.91 -7.80 5.07
CA ASP A 45 -20.26 -6.77 4.08
C ASP A 45 -18.99 -6.03 3.59
N LEU A 46 -18.04 -5.77 4.50
CA LEU A 46 -16.75 -5.17 4.15
C LEU A 46 -15.96 -6.08 3.21
N SER A 47 -15.90 -7.38 3.50
CA SER A 47 -15.25 -8.37 2.64
C SER A 47 -15.92 -8.45 1.27
N ASP A 48 -17.25 -8.53 1.22
CA ASP A 48 -17.99 -8.58 -0.04
C ASP A 48 -17.77 -7.33 -0.89
N ALA A 49 -17.83 -6.15 -0.27
CA ALA A 49 -17.55 -4.88 -0.95
C ALA A 49 -16.11 -4.81 -1.47
N TRP A 50 -15.13 -5.29 -0.71
CA TRP A 50 -13.73 -5.36 -1.12
C TRP A 50 -13.56 -6.25 -2.36
N HIS A 51 -14.13 -7.46 -2.35
CA HIS A 51 -14.05 -8.39 -3.49
C HIS A 51 -14.72 -7.85 -4.75
N GLN A 52 -15.83 -7.09 -4.62
CA GLN A 52 -16.48 -6.43 -5.75
C GLN A 52 -15.63 -5.31 -6.35
N LEU A 53 -14.87 -4.59 -5.52
CA LEU A 53 -14.04 -3.47 -5.96
C LEU A 53 -12.69 -3.89 -6.56
N LEU A 54 -12.08 -4.97 -6.06
CA LEU A 54 -10.74 -5.44 -6.45
C LEU A 54 -10.48 -5.46 -7.97
N PRO A 55 -11.36 -6.03 -8.83
CA PRO A 55 -11.13 -6.06 -10.27
C PRO A 55 -11.00 -4.67 -10.89
N SER A 56 -11.81 -3.71 -10.42
CA SER A 56 -11.78 -2.33 -10.89
C SER A 56 -10.48 -1.61 -10.49
N ILE A 57 -9.98 -1.90 -9.28
CA ILE A 57 -8.73 -1.33 -8.75
C ILE A 57 -7.53 -1.81 -9.58
N VAL A 58 -7.45 -3.12 -9.83
CA VAL A 58 -6.38 -3.73 -10.63
C VAL A 58 -6.43 -3.23 -12.08
N ALA A 59 -7.62 -3.22 -12.69
CA ALA A 59 -7.77 -2.77 -14.08
C ALA A 59 -7.33 -1.31 -14.28
N LYS A 60 -7.65 -0.43 -13.33
CA LYS A 60 -7.29 0.99 -13.40
C LYS A 60 -5.79 1.24 -13.37
N HIS A 61 -5.02 0.42 -12.66
CA HIS A 61 -3.59 0.67 -12.45
C HIS A 61 -2.67 -0.11 -13.40
N ARG A 62 -3.19 -1.11 -14.13
CA ARG A 62 -2.39 -1.92 -15.06
C ARG A 62 -1.91 -1.16 -16.30
N GLY A 63 -2.56 -0.06 -16.69
CA GLY A 63 -2.26 0.67 -17.93
C GLY A 63 -1.10 1.66 -17.87
N ASP A 64 -0.85 2.26 -16.70
CA ASP A 64 0.01 3.44 -16.56
C ASP A 64 1.21 3.23 -15.62
N SER A 65 1.46 2.00 -15.17
CA SER A 65 2.46 1.70 -14.15
C SER A 65 3.68 0.95 -14.68
N SER A 66 4.84 1.15 -14.04
CA SER A 66 6.00 0.28 -14.24
C SER A 66 5.76 -1.14 -13.71
N ASP A 67 6.48 -2.13 -14.23
CA ASP A 67 6.36 -3.53 -13.80
C ASP A 67 6.61 -3.69 -12.28
N LEU A 68 7.58 -2.94 -11.74
CA LEU A 68 7.88 -2.95 -10.31
C LEU A 68 6.71 -2.41 -9.48
N PHE A 69 6.07 -1.33 -9.94
CA PHE A 69 4.88 -0.82 -9.28
C PHE A 69 3.75 -1.86 -9.33
N ALA A 70 3.49 -2.43 -10.51
CA ALA A 70 2.42 -3.41 -10.68
C ALA A 70 2.59 -4.62 -9.75
N ALA A 71 3.80 -5.17 -9.68
CA ALA A 71 4.12 -6.29 -8.80
C ALA A 71 3.94 -5.93 -7.31
N ALA A 72 4.48 -4.80 -6.86
CA ALA A 72 4.33 -4.35 -5.48
C ALA A 72 2.87 -4.05 -5.12
N PHE A 73 2.11 -3.49 -6.06
CA PHE A 73 0.70 -3.18 -5.91
C PHE A 73 -0.16 -4.45 -5.79
N GLU A 74 0.01 -5.41 -6.69
CA GLU A 74 -0.70 -6.70 -6.63
C GLU A 74 -0.36 -7.48 -5.35
N GLN A 75 0.92 -7.50 -4.94
CA GLN A 75 1.32 -8.09 -3.66
C GLN A 75 0.63 -7.42 -2.48
N SER A 76 0.56 -6.08 -2.47
CA SER A 76 -0.09 -5.33 -1.39
C SER A 76 -1.60 -5.60 -1.33
N LEU A 77 -2.28 -5.66 -2.49
CA LEU A 77 -3.70 -6.01 -2.56
C LEU A 77 -3.96 -7.43 -2.07
N THR A 78 -3.06 -8.37 -2.33
CA THR A 78 -3.16 -9.75 -1.83
C THR A 78 -3.14 -9.76 -0.30
N VAL A 79 -2.17 -9.10 0.32
CA VAL A 79 -2.08 -8.98 1.79
C VAL A 79 -3.33 -8.33 2.39
N LEU A 80 -3.84 -7.26 1.77
CA LEU A 80 -5.06 -6.61 2.24
C LEU A 80 -6.29 -7.52 2.13
N THR A 81 -6.38 -8.31 1.05
CA THR A 81 -7.46 -9.29 0.87
C THR A 81 -7.45 -10.35 1.95
N GLU A 82 -6.28 -10.86 2.33
CA GLU A 82 -6.13 -11.81 3.43
C GLU A 82 -6.56 -11.20 4.78
N GLN A 83 -6.24 -9.92 5.01
CA GLN A 83 -6.59 -9.23 6.26
C GLN A 83 -8.07 -8.87 6.35
N ILE A 84 -8.71 -8.53 5.24
CA ILE A 84 -10.14 -8.20 5.17
C ILE A 84 -11.00 -9.47 5.16
N GLY A 85 -10.54 -10.52 4.49
CA GLY A 85 -11.23 -11.79 4.31
C GLY A 85 -10.99 -12.81 5.40
N ALA A 86 -10.35 -12.45 6.51
CA ALA A 86 -10.20 -13.31 7.69
C ALA A 86 -11.35 -13.06 8.68
N PRO A 87 -12.47 -13.80 8.61
CA PRO A 87 -13.32 -13.96 9.77
C PRO A 87 -12.55 -14.78 10.82
N ASP A 88 -12.75 -14.45 12.10
CA ASP A 88 -12.28 -15.22 13.25
C ASP A 88 -12.33 -16.73 12.97
N SER A 89 -11.19 -17.41 13.03
CA SER A 89 -11.20 -18.83 13.41
C SER A 89 -11.61 -18.85 14.89
N PRO A 90 -12.81 -19.36 15.26
CA PRO A 90 -13.09 -19.66 16.64
C PRO A 90 -12.27 -20.88 17.04
N SER A 91 -11.71 -20.79 18.25
CA SER A 91 -11.03 -21.80 19.08
C SER A 91 -11.25 -23.28 18.74
#